data_AF-S4WAH3-F1
#
_entry.id   AF-S4WAH3-F1
#
_cell.length_a   1.000
_cell.length_b   1.000
_cell.length_c   1.000
_cell.angle_alpha   90.00
_cell.angle_beta   90.00
_cell.angle_gamma   90.00
#
_symmetry.space_group_name_H-M   'P 1'
#
loop_
_entity.id
_entity.type
_entity.pdbx_description
1 polymer ?
#
loop_
_entity_poly.entity_id
_entity_poly.type
_entity_poly.pdbx_seq_one_letter_code
_entity_poly.pdbx_strand_id
1 'polypeptide(L)'
;MIIGCPYFGFEWPATSSSAGASTTDTGSAKFYAEMEGNALSYGKLWHESSQTPWYRYQNPNWIQGWYDDSLSLSLKYDFAINNDLLGVGVWAMGYDGSNPELWDLLSAKFGANAPPTTPSRLIIKNIGNGAVMIDFQGAQAADIYVGLRSYLDNNTVDTLGIYTQRPIVIDNLTAGESYFLSISAANDFGSSPQTELLGVIPSSGNVKCLIINGFDRLNGTTNTFNFIRQHGSAFHAQGYPFDTATNEAVMEGDINLDNYAVVDWILGEEGTATSSFTGSEQDLVKSYLENGGFLFVSGSEIGYDLSSQGSATDNQFFQDYLKADYISDAAGGQQGTYSGYGVSNSLLDGISDITFDNGTHGTYDVDWPDGIKPVNSAEVCAKFNDVDYATRGGMGISYTGTFGNSSENGGVVFLSVGFETIYPESKRDQLLDRILNFYETELSIVNNSHVSLPEEVSIHALYPNPTNSSLTLEFLTDLNNGVAQIAIIDILGRHVKTVDISLAGTYKHTWVWNGMDDHNRELPTGIYILTLTSGQTIDTRKVTVLK
;
A
#
# COMPACT_ATOMS: atom_id res chain seq x y z
N MET A 1 -1.67 -16.39 -21.84
CA MET A 1 -2.38 -17.15 -22.90
C MET A 1 -3.38 -18.09 -22.24
N ILE A 2 -4.57 -18.28 -22.81
CA ILE A 2 -5.59 -19.22 -22.31
C ILE A 2 -5.93 -20.26 -23.40
N ILE A 3 -6.41 -21.45 -23.02
CA ILE A 3 -6.89 -22.48 -23.97
C ILE A 3 -8.40 -22.38 -24.19
N GLY A 4 -8.86 -22.40 -25.44
CA GLY A 4 -10.28 -22.44 -25.78
C GLY A 4 -10.82 -23.87 -25.82
N CYS A 5 -11.90 -24.14 -25.10
CA CYS A 5 -12.54 -25.45 -24.97
C CYS A 5 -14.00 -25.40 -25.47
N PRO A 6 -14.40 -26.29 -26.41
CA PRO A 6 -15.76 -26.30 -26.91
C PRO A 6 -16.69 -27.14 -26.03
N TYR A 7 -17.84 -26.58 -25.64
CA TYR A 7 -18.97 -27.32 -25.06
C TYR A 7 -19.99 -27.67 -26.16
N PHE A 8 -19.48 -28.01 -27.33
CA PHE A 8 -20.25 -28.44 -28.49
C PHE A 8 -19.39 -29.38 -29.33
N GLY A 9 -20.03 -30.09 -30.24
CA GLY A 9 -19.36 -30.91 -31.22
C GLY A 9 -20.04 -30.81 -32.58
N PHE A 10 -19.61 -31.69 -33.49
CA PHE A 10 -20.20 -31.79 -34.81
C PHE A 10 -20.53 -33.24 -35.16
N GLU A 11 -21.70 -33.42 -35.76
CA GLU A 11 -22.04 -34.64 -36.51
C GLU A 11 -21.75 -34.45 -37.99
N TRP A 12 -21.06 -35.43 -38.58
CA TRP A 12 -20.69 -35.43 -39.99
C TRP A 12 -21.21 -36.68 -40.69
N PRO A 13 -21.90 -36.54 -41.84
CA PRO A 13 -22.07 -37.64 -42.77
C PRO A 13 -20.72 -38.13 -43.26
N ALA A 14 -20.49 -39.44 -43.19
CA ALA A 14 -19.20 -40.07 -43.43
C ALA A 14 -19.30 -41.22 -44.44
N THR A 15 -18.18 -41.50 -45.11
CA THR A 15 -18.07 -42.60 -46.08
C THR A 15 -18.08 -43.98 -45.43
N SER A 16 -17.69 -44.11 -44.15
CA SER A 16 -17.66 -45.38 -43.44
C SER A 16 -17.77 -45.21 -41.92
N SER A 17 -17.87 -46.33 -41.20
CA SER A 17 -17.82 -46.38 -39.75
C SER A 17 -16.43 -46.10 -39.16
N SER A 18 -15.35 -46.20 -39.94
CA SER A 18 -13.98 -46.04 -39.44
C SER A 18 -13.73 -44.63 -38.92
N ALA A 19 -13.08 -44.48 -37.77
CA ALA A 19 -12.78 -43.19 -37.16
C ALA A 19 -12.11 -42.24 -38.17
N GLY A 20 -12.61 -41.00 -38.28
CA GLY A 20 -12.02 -39.98 -39.16
C GLY A 20 -12.20 -40.26 -40.66
N ALA A 21 -13.20 -41.08 -41.03
CA ALA A 21 -13.53 -41.31 -42.43
C ALA A 21 -13.89 -40.01 -43.16
N SER A 22 -13.61 -39.94 -44.46
CA SER A 22 -13.93 -38.76 -45.28
C SER A 22 -15.42 -38.42 -45.18
N THR A 23 -15.70 -37.12 -45.04
CA THR A 23 -17.06 -36.60 -44.96
C THR A 23 -17.72 -36.60 -46.34
N THR A 24 -19.01 -36.83 -46.39
CA THR A 24 -19.80 -36.84 -47.64
C THR A 24 -20.68 -35.60 -47.80
N ASP A 25 -20.84 -34.81 -46.74
CA ASP A 25 -21.61 -33.57 -46.71
C ASP A 25 -21.12 -32.66 -45.55
N THR A 26 -21.78 -31.52 -45.40
CA THR A 26 -21.61 -30.55 -44.32
C THR A 26 -21.94 -31.14 -42.94
N GLY A 27 -21.20 -30.69 -41.93
CA GLY A 27 -21.39 -31.09 -40.55
C GLY A 27 -22.44 -30.23 -39.85
N SER A 28 -23.18 -30.82 -38.93
CA SER A 28 -24.12 -30.12 -38.05
C SER A 28 -23.51 -29.92 -36.69
N ALA A 29 -23.42 -28.67 -36.24
CA ALA A 29 -23.04 -28.36 -34.86
C ALA A 29 -24.14 -28.81 -33.89
N LYS A 30 -23.74 -29.31 -32.73
CA LYS A 30 -24.64 -29.75 -31.65
C LYS A 30 -24.06 -29.42 -30.30
N PHE A 31 -24.93 -29.02 -29.36
CA PHE A 31 -24.51 -28.73 -28.00
C PHE A 31 -24.01 -29.99 -27.30
N TYR A 32 -23.19 -29.82 -26.26
CA TYR A 32 -22.69 -30.93 -25.45
C TYR A 32 -23.82 -31.87 -25.00
N ALA A 33 -24.91 -31.32 -24.47
CA ALA A 33 -26.04 -32.11 -23.98
C ALA A 33 -26.64 -33.04 -25.04
N GLU A 34 -26.70 -32.59 -26.30
CA GLU A 34 -27.16 -33.40 -27.43
C GLU A 34 -26.12 -34.44 -27.84
N MET A 35 -24.84 -34.04 -27.88
CA MET A 35 -23.74 -34.92 -28.28
C MET A 35 -23.53 -36.07 -27.29
N GLU A 36 -23.55 -35.79 -25.99
CA GLU A 36 -23.45 -36.80 -24.93
C GLU A 36 -24.68 -37.72 -24.97
N GLY A 37 -25.89 -37.16 -25.11
CA GLY A 37 -27.11 -37.96 -25.25
C GLY A 37 -27.08 -38.91 -26.46
N ASN A 38 -26.56 -38.43 -27.59
CA ASN A 38 -26.36 -39.25 -28.80
C ASN A 38 -25.27 -40.29 -28.60
N ALA A 39 -24.15 -39.95 -27.96
CA ALA A 39 -23.06 -40.88 -27.68
C ALA A 39 -23.54 -42.04 -26.79
N LEU A 40 -24.34 -41.74 -25.75
CA LEU A 40 -24.96 -42.75 -24.90
C LEU A 40 -25.93 -43.64 -25.67
N SER A 41 -26.65 -43.08 -26.65
CA SER A 41 -27.63 -43.81 -27.47
C SER A 41 -27.00 -44.70 -28.55
N TYR A 42 -25.95 -44.21 -29.22
CA TYR A 42 -25.32 -44.88 -30.36
C TYR A 42 -24.04 -45.64 -30.00
N GLY A 43 -23.56 -45.51 -28.76
CA GLY A 43 -22.33 -46.11 -28.28
C GLY A 43 -21.16 -45.13 -28.34
N LYS A 44 -20.72 -44.67 -27.17
CA LYS A 44 -19.59 -43.77 -26.99
C LYS A 44 -18.28 -44.53 -27.23
N LEU A 45 -17.44 -43.96 -28.09
CA LEU A 45 -16.13 -44.47 -28.48
C LEU A 45 -15.07 -43.43 -28.10
N TRP A 46 -13.86 -43.88 -27.81
CA TRP A 46 -12.72 -43.02 -27.55
C TRP A 46 -11.74 -43.07 -28.73
N HIS A 47 -11.22 -41.93 -29.15
CA HIS A 47 -10.19 -41.86 -30.18
C HIS A 47 -8.83 -41.56 -29.55
N GLU A 48 -7.99 -42.59 -29.44
CA GLU A 48 -6.72 -42.54 -28.71
C GLU A 48 -5.79 -41.41 -29.16
N SER A 49 -5.72 -41.14 -30.47
CA SER A 49 -4.76 -40.16 -30.99
C SER A 49 -5.18 -38.70 -30.77
N SER A 50 -6.48 -38.41 -30.77
CA SER A 50 -6.97 -37.04 -30.50
C SER A 50 -7.35 -36.84 -29.05
N GLN A 51 -7.42 -37.93 -28.27
CA GLN A 51 -7.91 -37.93 -26.89
C GLN A 51 -9.28 -37.27 -26.76
N THR A 52 -10.19 -37.61 -27.67
CA THR A 52 -11.57 -37.09 -27.70
C THR A 52 -12.59 -38.21 -27.86
N PRO A 53 -13.79 -38.07 -27.26
CA PRO A 53 -14.89 -38.97 -27.50
C PRO A 53 -15.50 -38.76 -28.89
N TRP A 54 -16.11 -39.81 -29.40
CA TRP A 54 -16.92 -39.77 -30.61
C TRP A 54 -17.96 -40.90 -30.59
N TYR A 55 -18.91 -40.86 -31.50
CA TYR A 55 -19.87 -41.94 -31.73
C TYR A 55 -20.15 -42.09 -33.22
N ARG A 56 -20.75 -43.21 -33.60
CA ARG A 56 -21.11 -43.49 -34.99
C ARG A 56 -22.38 -44.31 -35.08
N TYR A 57 -23.18 -44.05 -36.10
CA TYR A 57 -24.36 -44.85 -36.44
C TYR A 57 -24.63 -44.77 -37.94
N GLN A 58 -25.54 -45.60 -38.42
CA GLN A 58 -25.89 -45.68 -39.84
C GLN A 58 -27.39 -45.49 -40.02
N ASN A 59 -27.79 -44.46 -40.78
CA ASN A 59 -29.19 -44.22 -41.14
C ASN A 59 -29.40 -43.26 -42.34
N PRO A 60 -29.59 -43.75 -43.59
CA PRO A 60 -29.08 -45.02 -44.13
C PRO A 60 -27.56 -44.99 -44.37
N ASN A 61 -26.96 -43.79 -44.38
CA ASN A 61 -25.52 -43.55 -44.54
C ASN A 61 -24.83 -43.45 -43.17
N TRP A 62 -23.51 -43.60 -43.14
CA TRP A 62 -22.74 -43.45 -41.91
C TRP A 62 -22.70 -42.00 -41.45
N ILE A 63 -22.82 -41.80 -40.14
CA ILE A 63 -22.66 -40.52 -39.45
C ILE A 63 -21.66 -40.71 -38.31
N GLN A 64 -20.79 -39.72 -38.10
CA GLN A 64 -19.87 -39.67 -36.96
C GLN A 64 -20.03 -38.37 -36.19
N GLY A 65 -20.27 -38.48 -34.88
CA GLY A 65 -20.31 -37.34 -33.97
C GLY A 65 -19.01 -37.21 -33.19
N TRP A 66 -18.37 -36.04 -33.24
CA TRP A 66 -17.11 -35.72 -32.57
C TRP A 66 -17.28 -34.52 -31.65
N TYR A 67 -16.86 -34.63 -30.39
CA TYR A 67 -17.05 -33.60 -29.35
C TYR A 67 -16.02 -33.74 -28.24
N ASP A 68 -16.10 -32.87 -27.23
CA ASP A 68 -15.36 -32.93 -25.98
C ASP A 68 -16.30 -33.30 -24.83
N ASP A 69 -15.83 -34.15 -23.92
CA ASP A 69 -16.47 -34.58 -22.68
C ASP A 69 -15.61 -34.30 -21.44
N SER A 70 -16.12 -34.66 -20.26
CA SER A 70 -15.41 -34.45 -19.01
C SER A 70 -14.00 -35.08 -19.00
N LEU A 71 -13.79 -36.23 -19.62
CA LEU A 71 -12.47 -36.86 -19.70
C LEU A 71 -11.50 -36.07 -20.61
N SER A 72 -11.91 -35.77 -21.84
CA SER A 72 -11.08 -35.04 -22.81
C SER A 72 -10.80 -33.59 -22.38
N LEU A 73 -11.77 -32.93 -21.75
CA LEU A 73 -11.57 -31.61 -21.15
C LEU A 73 -10.62 -31.66 -19.96
N SER A 74 -10.67 -32.70 -19.13
CA SER A 74 -9.74 -32.87 -18.00
C SER A 74 -8.29 -32.89 -18.48
N LEU A 75 -8.02 -33.59 -19.59
CA LEU A 75 -6.69 -33.64 -20.20
C LEU A 75 -6.24 -32.27 -20.74
N LYS A 76 -7.16 -31.48 -21.30
CA LYS A 76 -6.89 -30.11 -21.76
C LYS A 76 -6.65 -29.15 -20.59
N TYR A 77 -7.36 -29.33 -19.49
CA TYR A 77 -7.18 -28.56 -18.26
C TYR A 77 -5.83 -28.90 -17.62
N ASP A 78 -5.48 -30.18 -17.55
CA ASP A 78 -4.15 -30.63 -17.11
C ASP A 78 -3.05 -30.07 -18.02
N PHE A 79 -3.28 -30.03 -19.33
CA PHE A 79 -2.34 -29.37 -20.25
C PHE A 79 -2.16 -27.89 -19.91
N ALA A 80 -3.25 -27.15 -19.66
CA ALA A 80 -3.17 -25.73 -19.30
C ALA A 80 -2.41 -25.51 -17.99
N ILE A 81 -2.69 -26.33 -16.97
CA ILE A 81 -2.02 -26.28 -15.66
C ILE A 81 -0.53 -26.62 -15.81
N ASN A 82 -0.21 -27.74 -16.48
CA ASN A 82 1.16 -28.23 -16.61
C ASN A 82 2.06 -27.36 -17.51
N ASN A 83 1.49 -26.41 -18.24
CA ASN A 83 2.21 -25.48 -19.10
C ASN A 83 2.06 -24.01 -18.64
N ASP A 84 1.66 -23.78 -17.38
CA ASP A 84 1.54 -22.45 -16.78
C ASP A 84 0.73 -21.46 -17.63
N LEU A 85 -0.35 -21.95 -18.27
CA LEU A 85 -1.27 -21.08 -18.98
C LEU A 85 -2.13 -20.29 -17.98
N LEU A 86 -2.61 -19.12 -18.38
CA LEU A 86 -3.43 -18.22 -17.54
C LEU A 86 -4.86 -18.74 -17.31
N GLY A 87 -5.19 -19.95 -17.79
CA GLY A 87 -6.49 -20.58 -17.62
C GLY A 87 -7.11 -21.12 -18.91
N VAL A 88 -8.43 -21.37 -18.84
CA VAL A 88 -9.26 -21.92 -19.92
C VAL A 88 -10.44 -21.00 -20.23
N GLY A 89 -10.88 -20.96 -21.48
CA GLY A 89 -12.11 -20.29 -21.92
C GLY A 89 -13.07 -21.29 -22.54
N VAL A 90 -14.36 -21.20 -22.22
CA VAL A 90 -15.38 -22.16 -22.67
C VAL A 90 -16.38 -21.49 -23.61
N TRP A 91 -16.71 -22.16 -24.72
CA TRP A 91 -17.83 -21.77 -25.59
C TRP A 91 -18.88 -22.89 -25.70
N ALA A 92 -20.11 -22.71 -25.25
CA ALA A 92 -20.58 -21.62 -24.41
C ALA A 92 -21.36 -22.14 -23.22
N MET A 93 -21.49 -21.30 -22.19
CA MET A 93 -22.31 -21.58 -21.02
C MET A 93 -23.73 -22.00 -21.45
N GLY A 94 -24.24 -23.08 -20.86
CA GLY A 94 -25.58 -23.60 -21.11
C GLY A 94 -25.67 -24.67 -22.20
N TYR A 95 -24.60 -24.89 -22.98
CA TYR A 95 -24.59 -25.99 -23.97
C TYR A 95 -24.47 -27.37 -23.32
N ASP A 96 -24.00 -27.41 -22.07
CA ASP A 96 -23.97 -28.57 -21.19
C ASP A 96 -25.37 -29.03 -20.71
N GLY A 97 -26.38 -28.18 -20.86
CA GLY A 97 -27.77 -28.49 -20.52
C GLY A 97 -27.93 -28.75 -19.02
N SER A 98 -28.41 -29.95 -18.66
CA SER A 98 -28.54 -30.37 -17.26
C SER A 98 -27.43 -31.33 -16.80
N ASN A 99 -26.36 -31.49 -17.59
CA ASN A 99 -25.26 -32.40 -17.26
C ASN A 99 -24.26 -31.66 -16.35
N PRO A 100 -24.12 -32.04 -15.06
CA PRO A 100 -23.29 -31.29 -14.11
C PRO A 100 -21.79 -31.56 -14.30
N GLU A 101 -21.42 -32.66 -14.96
CA GLU A 101 -20.05 -33.16 -14.99
C GLU A 101 -19.01 -32.19 -15.56
N LEU A 102 -19.40 -31.29 -16.45
CA LEU A 102 -18.47 -30.30 -17.02
C LEU A 102 -18.17 -29.17 -16.03
N TRP A 103 -19.17 -28.73 -15.28
CA TRP A 103 -19.01 -27.77 -14.18
C TRP A 103 -18.29 -28.39 -12.99
N ASP A 104 -18.64 -29.64 -12.64
CA ASP A 104 -17.96 -30.39 -11.58
C ASP A 104 -16.47 -30.55 -11.90
N LEU A 105 -16.13 -30.82 -13.16
CA LEU A 105 -14.74 -30.89 -13.61
C LEU A 105 -14.01 -29.55 -13.54
N LEU A 106 -14.64 -28.45 -14.00
CA LEU A 106 -14.06 -27.11 -13.89
C LEU A 106 -13.77 -26.78 -12.42
N SER A 107 -14.73 -27.06 -11.53
CA SER A 107 -14.56 -26.89 -10.08
C SER A 107 -13.46 -27.79 -9.53
N ALA A 108 -13.35 -29.05 -9.97
CA ALA A 108 -12.33 -29.97 -9.48
C ALA A 108 -10.91 -29.57 -9.91
N LYS A 109 -10.75 -28.98 -11.10
CA LYS A 109 -9.44 -28.57 -11.64
C LYS A 109 -9.01 -27.18 -11.22
N PHE A 110 -9.96 -26.25 -11.07
CA PHE A 110 -9.67 -24.83 -10.87
C PHE A 110 -10.38 -24.21 -9.65
N GLY A 111 -11.27 -24.94 -8.97
CA GLY A 111 -11.96 -24.44 -7.78
C GLY A 111 -11.06 -24.41 -6.54
N ALA A 112 -11.39 -23.52 -5.60
CA ALA A 112 -10.78 -23.50 -4.27
C ALA A 112 -11.16 -24.78 -3.51
N ASN A 113 -10.24 -25.36 -2.73
CA ASN A 113 -10.50 -26.52 -1.86
C ASN A 113 -10.13 -26.24 -0.39
N ALA A 114 -9.80 -24.98 -0.08
CA ALA A 114 -9.31 -24.52 1.21
C ALA A 114 -9.65 -23.04 1.41
N PRO A 115 -9.64 -22.54 2.67
CA PRO A 115 -9.67 -21.11 2.95
C PRO A 115 -8.58 -20.36 2.16
N PRO A 116 -8.77 -19.06 1.86
CA PRO A 116 -7.74 -18.26 1.22
C PRO A 116 -6.49 -18.15 2.10
N THR A 117 -5.34 -17.90 1.48
CA THR A 117 -4.14 -17.46 2.21
C THR A 117 -4.37 -16.08 2.83
N THR A 118 -3.63 -15.77 3.89
CA THR A 118 -3.62 -14.41 4.47
C THR A 118 -3.18 -13.41 3.39
N PRO A 119 -3.87 -12.27 3.22
CA PRO A 119 -3.36 -11.16 2.43
C PRO A 119 -1.92 -10.80 2.84
N SER A 120 -1.08 -10.45 1.88
CA SER A 120 0.32 -10.06 2.11
C SER A 120 0.66 -8.78 1.35
N ARG A 121 1.84 -8.21 1.61
CA ARG A 121 2.31 -6.96 0.98
C ARG A 121 1.30 -5.82 1.15
N LEU A 122 0.86 -5.62 2.39
CA LEU A 122 -0.21 -4.68 2.70
C LEU A 122 0.31 -3.24 2.60
N ILE A 123 -0.47 -2.39 1.94
CA ILE A 123 -0.27 -0.94 1.86
C ILE A 123 -1.56 -0.25 2.29
N ILE A 124 -1.46 0.75 3.16
CA ILE A 124 -2.59 1.62 3.52
C ILE A 124 -2.21 3.07 3.27
N LYS A 125 -2.93 3.72 2.36
CA LYS A 125 -2.65 5.08 1.93
C LYS A 125 -3.84 6.01 2.06
N ASN A 126 -3.58 7.23 2.47
CA ASN A 126 -4.49 8.33 2.24
C ASN A 126 -4.57 8.64 0.73
N ILE A 127 -5.78 8.71 0.19
CA ILE A 127 -6.03 9.10 -1.22
C ILE A 127 -6.84 10.40 -1.34
N GLY A 128 -6.97 11.15 -0.24
CA GLY A 128 -7.62 12.45 -0.21
C GLY A 128 -9.12 12.38 0.08
N ASN A 129 -9.74 13.53 0.38
CA ASN A 129 -11.19 13.68 0.64
C ASN A 129 -11.75 12.76 1.74
N GLY A 130 -10.93 12.37 2.73
CA GLY A 130 -11.35 11.43 3.78
C GLY A 130 -11.47 9.99 3.29
N ALA A 131 -10.85 9.66 2.16
CA ALA A 131 -10.78 8.32 1.61
C ALA A 131 -9.39 7.71 1.80
N VAL A 132 -9.37 6.41 2.10
CA VAL A 132 -8.16 5.60 2.26
C VAL A 132 -8.23 4.43 1.29
N MET A 133 -7.08 4.12 0.69
CA MET A 133 -6.87 2.92 -0.11
C MET A 133 -6.12 1.88 0.71
N ILE A 134 -6.60 0.63 0.68
CA ILE A 134 -5.88 -0.54 1.16
C ILE A 134 -5.58 -1.43 -0.04
N ASP A 135 -4.31 -1.60 -0.36
CA ASP A 135 -3.84 -2.49 -1.43
C ASP A 135 -3.02 -3.64 -0.85
N PHE A 136 -3.10 -4.81 -1.50
CA PHE A 136 -2.49 -6.04 -1.01
C PHE A 136 -2.52 -7.16 -2.04
N GLN A 137 -1.68 -8.16 -1.82
CA GLN A 137 -1.47 -9.31 -2.68
C GLN A 137 -1.81 -10.62 -1.95
N GLY A 138 -1.65 -11.75 -2.63
CA GLY A 138 -2.08 -13.05 -2.10
C GLY A 138 -3.60 -13.23 -2.09
N ALA A 139 -4.11 -14.19 -1.32
CA ALA A 139 -5.53 -14.47 -1.15
C ALA A 139 -6.32 -14.66 -2.48
N GLN A 140 -5.74 -15.28 -3.50
CA GLN A 140 -6.33 -15.37 -4.85
C GLN A 140 -7.64 -16.17 -4.89
N ALA A 141 -7.82 -17.08 -3.94
CA ALA A 141 -9.02 -17.92 -3.81
C ALA A 141 -10.15 -17.26 -2.99
N ALA A 142 -10.04 -15.97 -2.67
CA ALA A 142 -11.02 -15.26 -1.84
C ALA A 142 -12.20 -14.73 -2.65
N ASP A 143 -13.40 -14.91 -2.10
CA ASP A 143 -14.63 -14.32 -2.62
C ASP A 143 -14.86 -12.92 -2.03
N ILE A 144 -14.44 -12.71 -0.78
CA ILE A 144 -14.56 -11.45 -0.06
C ILE A 144 -13.30 -11.12 0.74
N TYR A 145 -13.16 -9.83 1.05
CA TYR A 145 -12.17 -9.27 1.96
C TYR A 145 -12.88 -8.52 3.08
N VAL A 146 -12.50 -8.79 4.32
CA VAL A 146 -13.07 -8.16 5.50
C VAL A 146 -12.07 -7.13 6.01
N GLY A 147 -12.43 -5.85 5.93
CA GLY A 147 -11.67 -4.77 6.53
C GLY A 147 -12.00 -4.67 8.01
N LEU A 148 -10.98 -4.80 8.85
CA LEU A 148 -11.08 -4.75 10.30
C LEU A 148 -10.44 -3.46 10.80
N ARG A 149 -11.06 -2.83 11.80
CA ARG A 149 -10.51 -1.65 12.47
C ARG A 149 -10.29 -1.95 13.93
N SER A 150 -9.17 -1.46 14.45
CA SER A 150 -8.82 -1.59 15.86
C SER A 150 -8.59 -0.24 16.54
N TYR A 151 -8.97 -0.16 17.82
CA TYR A 151 -8.88 1.07 18.63
C TYR A 151 -7.77 0.96 19.68
N LEU A 152 -7.09 2.08 19.94
CA LEU A 152 -5.99 2.18 20.91
C LEU A 152 -6.42 1.81 22.34
N ASP A 153 -7.59 2.28 22.77
CA ASP A 153 -7.96 2.30 24.20
C ASP A 153 -8.39 0.94 24.77
N ASN A 154 -8.72 -0.05 23.95
CA ASN A 154 -9.38 -1.26 24.44
C ASN A 154 -9.14 -2.55 23.62
N ASN A 155 -8.22 -2.54 22.65
CA ASN A 155 -7.97 -3.68 21.76
C ASN A 155 -9.23 -4.22 21.05
N THR A 156 -10.32 -3.45 21.02
CA THR A 156 -11.54 -3.88 20.33
C THR A 156 -11.26 -3.85 18.84
N VAL A 157 -11.72 -4.89 18.16
CA VAL A 157 -11.68 -4.99 16.70
C VAL A 157 -13.13 -5.04 16.21
N ASP A 158 -13.50 -4.13 15.32
CA ASP A 158 -14.78 -4.15 14.62
C ASP A 158 -14.61 -4.35 13.12
N THR A 159 -15.67 -4.83 12.47
CA THR A 159 -15.70 -4.91 11.01
C THR A 159 -16.02 -3.54 10.45
N LEU A 160 -15.05 -2.95 9.76
CA LEU A 160 -15.20 -1.68 9.07
C LEU A 160 -15.98 -1.84 7.77
N GLY A 161 -15.79 -2.98 7.06
CA GLY A 161 -16.55 -3.29 5.85
C GLY A 161 -16.22 -4.67 5.26
N ILE A 162 -17.03 -5.09 4.29
CA ILE A 162 -16.82 -6.30 3.48
C ILE A 162 -16.76 -5.88 2.02
N TYR A 163 -15.72 -6.34 1.33
CA TYR A 163 -15.35 -5.91 0.00
C TYR A 163 -15.16 -7.11 -0.92
N THR A 164 -15.42 -6.94 -2.21
CA THR A 164 -15.26 -7.99 -3.24
C THR A 164 -14.22 -7.63 -4.30
N GLN A 165 -13.62 -6.43 -4.19
CA GLN A 165 -12.67 -5.88 -5.16
C GLN A 165 -11.41 -5.39 -4.47
N ARG A 166 -10.33 -5.30 -5.26
CA ARG A 166 -9.05 -4.70 -4.88
C ARG A 166 -8.65 -3.63 -5.90
N PRO A 167 -7.94 -2.56 -5.49
CA PRO A 167 -7.67 -2.21 -4.09
C PRO A 167 -8.98 -1.86 -3.36
N ILE A 168 -9.00 -2.02 -2.04
CA ILE A 168 -10.13 -1.62 -1.20
C ILE A 168 -10.08 -0.10 -1.03
N VAL A 169 -11.17 0.59 -1.31
CA VAL A 169 -11.31 2.02 -1.04
C VAL A 169 -12.36 2.21 0.05
N ILE A 170 -11.98 2.90 1.12
CA ILE A 170 -12.83 3.21 2.26
C ILE A 170 -13.05 4.72 2.29
N ASP A 171 -14.28 5.13 1.99
CA ASP A 171 -14.70 6.53 2.00
C ASP A 171 -15.33 6.93 3.34
N ASN A 172 -15.50 8.25 3.54
CA ASN A 172 -16.18 8.84 4.68
C ASN A 172 -15.51 8.53 6.04
N LEU A 173 -14.19 8.35 6.05
CA LEU A 173 -13.43 8.36 7.30
C LEU A 173 -13.29 9.80 7.79
N THR A 174 -13.23 9.98 9.11
CA THR A 174 -13.05 11.28 9.75
C THR A 174 -11.63 11.75 9.50
N ALA A 175 -11.48 12.88 8.80
CA ALA A 175 -10.16 13.45 8.54
C ALA A 175 -9.48 13.89 9.85
N GLY A 176 -8.18 13.60 9.95
CA GLY A 176 -7.36 13.94 11.12
C GLY A 176 -7.39 12.92 12.26
N GLU A 177 -8.23 11.89 12.20
CA GLU A 177 -8.24 10.80 13.18
C GLU A 177 -7.31 9.65 12.74
N SER A 178 -6.69 8.94 13.69
CA SER A 178 -5.92 7.75 13.38
C SER A 178 -6.80 6.51 13.24
N TYR A 179 -6.56 5.74 12.18
CA TYR A 179 -7.22 4.47 11.92
C TYR A 179 -6.18 3.36 11.87
N PHE A 180 -6.35 2.32 12.69
CA PHE A 180 -5.52 1.13 12.65
C PHE A 180 -6.30 -0.03 12.07
N LEU A 181 -5.82 -0.59 10.97
CA LEU A 181 -6.58 -1.45 10.08
C LEU A 181 -5.82 -2.74 9.78
N SER A 182 -6.55 -3.84 9.69
CA SER A 182 -6.06 -5.13 9.21
C SER A 182 -7.09 -5.75 8.25
N ILE A 183 -6.67 -6.69 7.42
CA ILE A 183 -7.53 -7.37 6.44
C ILE A 183 -7.54 -8.88 6.73
N SER A 184 -8.68 -9.52 6.53
CA SER A 184 -8.75 -10.97 6.31
C SER A 184 -9.49 -11.29 5.01
N ALA A 185 -9.21 -12.45 4.44
CA ALA A 185 -9.85 -12.91 3.21
C ALA A 185 -10.72 -14.14 3.50
N ALA A 186 -11.82 -14.30 2.79
CA ALA A 186 -12.71 -15.45 2.99
C ALA A 186 -13.32 -15.96 1.68
N ASN A 187 -13.62 -17.26 1.69
CA ASN A 187 -14.42 -17.95 0.68
C ASN A 187 -15.33 -18.98 1.37
N ASP A 188 -16.07 -19.76 0.59
CA ASP A 188 -16.98 -20.80 1.11
C ASP A 188 -16.29 -21.89 1.97
N PHE A 189 -14.97 -22.02 1.92
CA PHE A 189 -14.19 -22.99 2.70
C PHE A 189 -13.67 -22.44 4.03
N GLY A 190 -13.75 -21.12 4.24
CA GLY A 190 -13.41 -20.46 5.50
C GLY A 190 -12.69 -19.12 5.30
N SER A 191 -12.10 -18.62 6.39
CA SER A 191 -11.36 -17.35 6.41
C SER A 191 -9.88 -17.57 6.65
N SER A 192 -9.06 -16.72 6.06
CA SER A 192 -7.65 -16.59 6.41
C SER A 192 -7.50 -16.02 7.83
N PRO A 193 -6.31 -16.18 8.46
CA PRO A 193 -5.88 -15.26 9.51
C PRO A 193 -5.98 -13.79 9.07
N GLN A 194 -6.01 -12.88 10.05
CA GLN A 194 -5.86 -11.44 9.80
C GLN A 194 -4.40 -11.12 9.44
N THR A 195 -4.20 -10.08 8.62
CA THR A 195 -2.88 -9.46 8.47
C THR A 195 -2.39 -8.87 9.80
N GLU A 196 -1.14 -8.46 9.81
CA GLU A 196 -0.67 -7.44 10.75
C GLU A 196 -1.54 -6.17 10.71
N LEU A 197 -1.46 -5.40 11.78
CA LEU A 197 -2.16 -4.14 11.91
C LEU A 197 -1.27 -3.02 11.34
N LEU A 198 -1.79 -2.30 10.35
CA LEU A 198 -1.19 -1.09 9.80
C LEU A 198 -2.05 0.14 10.17
N GLY A 199 -1.61 1.34 9.81
CA GLY A 199 -2.21 2.59 10.26
C GLY A 199 -2.36 3.64 9.16
N VAL A 200 -3.24 4.62 9.36
CA VAL A 200 -3.37 5.76 8.44
C VAL A 200 -4.07 6.92 9.14
N ILE A 201 -3.78 8.14 8.69
CA ILE A 201 -4.55 9.34 9.03
C ILE A 201 -5.19 9.89 7.76
N PRO A 202 -6.51 9.71 7.55
CA PRO A 202 -7.22 10.30 6.43
C PRO A 202 -7.05 11.82 6.46
N SER A 203 -6.62 12.40 5.35
CA SER A 203 -6.33 13.83 5.25
C SER A 203 -6.58 14.35 3.84
N SER A 204 -6.76 15.67 3.69
CA SER A 204 -6.96 16.29 2.38
C SER A 204 -5.65 16.64 1.65
N GLY A 205 -4.51 16.58 2.35
CA GLY A 205 -3.21 16.97 1.84
C GLY A 205 -2.36 15.79 1.37
N ASN A 206 -1.23 16.10 0.73
CA ASN A 206 -0.23 15.10 0.40
C ASN A 206 0.43 14.57 1.68
N VAL A 207 0.56 13.26 1.80
CA VAL A 207 1.20 12.59 2.93
C VAL A 207 2.69 12.49 2.67
N LYS A 208 3.50 13.02 3.59
CA LYS A 208 4.97 13.05 3.48
C LYS A 208 5.67 11.99 4.31
N CYS A 209 4.94 11.32 5.20
CA CYS A 209 5.48 10.34 6.13
C CYS A 209 5.01 8.93 5.74
N LEU A 210 5.94 8.00 5.65
CA LEU A 210 5.66 6.58 5.50
C LEU A 210 6.20 5.84 6.72
N ILE A 211 5.38 5.00 7.34
CA ILE A 211 5.84 4.07 8.38
C ILE A 211 5.81 2.66 7.82
N ILE A 212 6.95 1.97 7.90
CA ILE A 212 7.16 0.63 7.36
C ILE A 212 7.28 -0.32 8.54
N ASN A 213 6.43 -1.35 8.57
CA ASN A 213 6.65 -2.47 9.47
C ASN A 213 7.59 -3.48 8.79
N GLY A 214 8.79 -3.64 9.32
CA GLY A 214 9.74 -4.67 8.92
C GLY A 214 10.14 -5.59 10.08
N PHE A 215 9.31 -5.69 11.12
CA PHE A 215 9.54 -6.61 12.23
C PHE A 215 8.78 -7.93 12.01
N ASP A 216 9.50 -8.94 11.55
CA ASP A 216 8.98 -10.24 11.11
C ASP A 216 9.34 -11.39 12.06
N ARG A 217 10.34 -11.20 12.94
CA ARG A 217 10.79 -12.23 13.87
C ARG A 217 9.66 -12.69 14.80
N LEU A 218 9.44 -14.01 14.82
CA LEU A 218 8.43 -14.67 15.67
C LEU A 218 9.02 -15.51 16.80
N ASN A 219 10.29 -15.92 16.65
CA ASN A 219 10.94 -16.84 17.57
C ASN A 219 11.97 -16.11 18.43
N GLY A 220 11.88 -16.29 19.75
CA GLY A 220 12.80 -15.67 20.71
C GLY A 220 12.49 -14.20 21.02
N THR A 221 11.31 -13.70 20.63
CA THR A 221 10.79 -12.37 20.95
C THR A 221 9.26 -12.43 21.10
N THR A 222 8.63 -11.34 21.52
CA THR A 222 7.16 -11.16 21.53
C THR A 222 6.75 -10.16 20.47
N ASN A 223 6.43 -10.65 19.26
CA ASN A 223 5.87 -9.82 18.19
C ASN A 223 4.33 -9.85 18.23
N THR A 224 3.72 -8.69 18.47
CA THR A 224 2.26 -8.55 18.57
C THR A 224 1.60 -8.12 17.27
N PHE A 225 2.39 -7.88 16.21
CA PHE A 225 1.96 -7.44 14.88
C PHE A 225 1.14 -6.15 14.87
N ASN A 226 1.31 -5.29 15.88
CA ASN A 226 0.54 -4.06 16.00
C ASN A 226 1.36 -2.85 16.45
N PHE A 227 2.69 -2.93 16.36
CA PHE A 227 3.61 -1.86 16.80
C PHE A 227 3.46 -0.56 16.03
N ILE A 228 2.76 -0.59 14.88
CA ILE A 228 2.30 0.61 14.19
C ILE A 228 1.50 1.55 15.10
N ARG A 229 0.85 1.02 16.15
CA ARG A 229 0.06 1.84 17.08
C ARG A 229 0.94 2.82 17.84
N GLN A 230 2.11 2.38 18.29
CA GLN A 230 3.03 3.22 19.05
C GLN A 230 3.65 4.28 18.15
N HIS A 231 4.09 3.90 16.95
CA HIS A 231 4.66 4.83 15.97
C HIS A 231 3.60 5.81 15.45
N GLY A 232 2.52 5.29 14.88
CA GLY A 232 1.44 6.09 14.29
C GLY A 232 0.76 7.04 15.28
N SER A 233 0.59 6.63 16.55
CA SER A 233 0.02 7.54 17.56
C SER A 233 0.97 8.70 17.89
N ALA A 234 2.27 8.46 17.93
CA ALA A 234 3.24 9.54 18.12
C ALA A 234 3.25 10.51 16.93
N PHE A 235 3.17 10.00 15.68
CA PHE A 235 3.03 10.86 14.49
C PHE A 235 1.75 11.69 14.53
N HIS A 236 0.63 11.06 14.90
CA HIS A 236 -0.65 11.74 15.10
C HIS A 236 -0.54 12.85 16.16
N ALA A 237 0.09 12.58 17.30
CA ALA A 237 0.28 13.55 18.37
C ALA A 237 1.09 14.78 17.94
N GLN A 238 2.00 14.62 16.95
CA GLN A 238 2.75 15.74 16.37
C GLN A 238 2.05 16.40 15.17
N GLY A 239 0.88 15.91 14.77
CA GLY A 239 0.11 16.45 13.65
C GLY A 239 0.63 16.05 12.26
N TYR A 240 1.40 14.97 12.16
CA TYR A 240 1.93 14.45 10.89
C TYR A 240 1.06 13.30 10.39
N PRO A 241 0.29 13.48 9.29
CA PRO A 241 -0.39 12.37 8.64
C PRO A 241 0.64 11.43 8.02
N PHE A 242 0.33 10.13 8.02
CA PHE A 242 1.22 9.10 7.53
C PHE A 242 0.46 8.01 6.75
N ASP A 243 1.16 7.42 5.79
CA ASP A 243 0.81 6.20 5.08
C ASP A 243 1.62 5.05 5.68
N THR A 244 1.20 3.81 5.43
CA THR A 244 1.89 2.64 5.95
C THR A 244 2.02 1.52 4.93
N ALA A 245 3.05 0.70 5.13
CA ALA A 245 3.28 -0.50 4.33
C ALA A 245 4.02 -1.57 5.14
N THR A 246 3.91 -2.82 4.70
CA THR A 246 4.86 -3.87 5.09
C THR A 246 6.15 -3.72 4.30
N ASN A 247 7.27 -4.18 4.86
CA ASN A 247 8.55 -4.20 4.17
C ASN A 247 8.52 -5.00 2.85
N GLU A 248 7.74 -6.08 2.74
CA GLU A 248 7.64 -6.82 1.47
C GLU A 248 6.92 -6.03 0.38
N ALA A 249 5.97 -5.16 0.73
CA ALA A 249 5.34 -4.28 -0.25
C ALA A 249 6.37 -3.27 -0.82
N VAL A 250 7.31 -2.83 0.02
CA VAL A 250 8.42 -1.95 -0.37
C VAL A 250 9.41 -2.71 -1.27
N MET A 251 9.83 -3.91 -0.87
CA MET A 251 10.76 -4.76 -1.64
C MET A 251 10.26 -5.09 -3.06
N GLU A 252 8.96 -5.33 -3.19
CA GLU A 252 8.33 -5.70 -4.46
C GLU A 252 7.95 -4.48 -5.33
N GLY A 253 8.21 -3.26 -4.85
CA GLY A 253 7.97 -2.01 -5.58
C GLY A 253 6.49 -1.62 -5.65
N ASP A 254 5.63 -2.17 -4.79
CA ASP A 254 4.22 -1.78 -4.69
C ASP A 254 4.08 -0.35 -4.11
N ILE A 255 5.07 0.10 -3.35
CA ILE A 255 5.20 1.45 -2.81
C ILE A 255 6.64 1.96 -2.96
N ASN A 256 6.80 3.20 -3.42
CA ASN A 256 8.11 3.82 -3.62
C ASN A 256 8.44 4.77 -2.44
N LEU A 257 9.60 4.56 -1.80
CA LEU A 257 10.12 5.38 -0.71
C LEU A 257 10.33 6.84 -1.13
N ASP A 258 10.77 7.09 -2.36
CA ASP A 258 11.07 8.44 -2.88
C ASP A 258 9.82 9.35 -2.98
N ASN A 259 8.62 8.80 -2.81
CA ASN A 259 7.38 9.59 -2.74
C ASN A 259 7.18 10.24 -1.36
N TYR A 260 7.97 9.87 -0.36
CA TYR A 260 7.86 10.33 1.01
C TYR A 260 9.12 11.07 1.40
N ALA A 261 8.97 12.09 2.25
CA ALA A 261 10.10 12.86 2.73
C ALA A 261 10.70 12.28 4.02
N VAL A 262 9.87 11.60 4.81
CA VAL A 262 10.23 10.91 6.05
C VAL A 262 9.77 9.47 5.94
N VAL A 263 10.69 8.54 6.19
CA VAL A 263 10.43 7.10 6.30
C VAL A 263 10.81 6.66 7.71
N ASP A 264 9.85 6.11 8.44
CA ASP A 264 10.04 5.46 9.74
C ASP A 264 10.02 3.95 9.54
N TRP A 265 11.13 3.27 9.85
CA TRP A 265 11.30 1.83 9.64
C TRP A 265 11.36 1.10 10.99
N ILE A 266 10.33 0.31 11.26
CA ILE A 266 10.20 -0.49 12.46
C ILE A 266 10.95 -1.81 12.24
N LEU A 267 11.98 -2.07 13.05
CA LEU A 267 12.70 -3.35 13.06
C LEU A 267 12.50 -4.14 14.35
N GLY A 268 11.93 -3.53 15.39
CA GLY A 268 11.59 -4.22 16.63
C GLY A 268 12.78 -4.95 17.27
N GLU A 269 12.67 -6.28 17.38
CA GLU A 269 13.72 -7.22 17.80
C GLU A 269 14.19 -8.11 16.66
N GLU A 270 14.26 -7.55 15.46
CA GLU A 270 14.85 -8.24 14.33
C GLU A 270 16.26 -8.75 14.64
N GLY A 271 16.65 -9.83 13.98
CA GLY A 271 17.95 -10.44 14.22
C GLY A 271 18.26 -11.51 13.21
N THR A 272 19.34 -12.27 13.44
CA THR A 272 19.90 -13.25 12.48
C THR A 272 18.94 -14.26 11.84
N ALA A 273 17.78 -14.52 12.44
CA ALA A 273 16.78 -15.44 11.92
C ALA A 273 15.96 -14.88 10.75
N THR A 274 15.75 -13.57 10.73
CA THR A 274 14.83 -12.84 9.82
C THR A 274 15.49 -11.64 9.14
N SER A 275 16.70 -11.26 9.59
CA SER A 275 17.57 -10.21 9.09
C SER A 275 17.03 -8.79 9.27
N SER A 276 17.75 -7.98 10.04
CA SER A 276 17.64 -6.53 10.06
C SER A 276 18.10 -5.97 8.72
N PHE A 277 17.18 -5.53 7.87
CA PHE A 277 17.44 -5.14 6.47
C PHE A 277 18.15 -6.22 5.64
N THR A 278 17.38 -7.00 4.90
CA THR A 278 17.84 -7.82 3.78
C THR A 278 18.59 -6.97 2.73
N GLY A 279 19.43 -7.61 1.91
CA GLY A 279 20.19 -6.91 0.86
C GLY A 279 19.32 -6.06 -0.08
N SER A 280 18.11 -6.51 -0.41
CA SER A 280 17.15 -5.75 -1.22
C SER A 280 16.65 -4.50 -0.49
N GLU A 281 16.32 -4.59 0.80
CA GLU A 281 15.88 -3.44 1.59
C GLU A 281 17.03 -2.45 1.80
N GLN A 282 18.26 -2.95 2.02
CA GLN A 282 19.45 -2.09 2.08
C GLN A 282 19.60 -1.29 0.78
N ASP A 283 19.46 -1.91 -0.39
CA ASP A 283 19.58 -1.20 -1.66
C ASP A 283 18.50 -0.12 -1.86
N LEU A 284 17.27 -0.38 -1.40
CA LEU A 284 16.18 0.60 -1.41
C LEU A 284 16.46 1.77 -0.46
N VAL A 285 16.91 1.49 0.76
CA VAL A 285 17.28 2.52 1.75
C VAL A 285 18.47 3.34 1.27
N LYS A 286 19.48 2.72 0.66
CA LYS A 286 20.62 3.43 0.06
C LYS A 286 20.13 4.44 -0.97
N SER A 287 19.31 4.00 -1.92
CA SER A 287 18.74 4.86 -2.96
C SER A 287 17.93 6.01 -2.36
N TYR A 288 17.08 5.72 -1.38
CA TYR A 288 16.26 6.73 -0.71
C TYR A 288 17.09 7.81 -0.01
N LEU A 289 18.12 7.41 0.73
CA LEU A 289 19.04 8.34 1.41
C LEU A 289 19.90 9.13 0.42
N GLU A 290 20.36 8.50 -0.66
CA GLU A 290 21.06 9.17 -1.75
C GLU A 290 20.17 10.18 -2.50
N ASN A 291 18.85 9.97 -2.52
CA ASN A 291 17.87 10.89 -3.10
C ASN A 291 17.42 12.03 -2.14
N GLY A 292 18.07 12.16 -0.98
CA GLY A 292 17.78 13.22 -0.01
C GLY A 292 16.66 12.89 0.97
N GLY A 293 16.25 11.63 1.06
CA GLY A 293 15.27 11.15 2.03
C GLY A 293 15.77 11.24 3.48
N PHE A 294 14.82 11.28 4.42
CA PHE A 294 15.08 11.17 5.85
C PHE A 294 14.58 9.84 6.40
N LEU A 295 15.49 9.04 6.97
CA LEU A 295 15.20 7.76 7.59
C LEU A 295 15.21 7.88 9.12
N PHE A 296 14.11 7.52 9.77
CA PHE A 296 14.10 7.15 11.16
C PHE A 296 14.03 5.62 11.25
N VAL A 297 14.94 5.00 12.01
CA VAL A 297 14.95 3.55 12.22
C VAL A 297 15.16 3.23 13.69
N SER A 298 14.45 2.23 14.18
CA SER A 298 14.55 1.79 15.57
C SER A 298 14.36 0.29 15.73
N GLY A 299 15.18 -0.31 16.58
CA GLY A 299 15.12 -1.72 16.96
C GLY A 299 16.35 -2.13 17.77
N SER A 300 16.24 -3.22 18.54
CA SER A 300 17.40 -3.88 19.18
C SER A 300 18.03 -4.91 18.22
N GLU A 301 19.24 -5.37 18.54
CA GLU A 301 20.02 -6.36 17.77
C GLU A 301 20.35 -6.02 16.29
N ILE A 302 19.97 -4.83 15.79
CA ILE A 302 20.27 -4.39 14.40
C ILE A 302 21.78 -4.40 14.12
N GLY A 303 22.58 -3.87 15.04
CA GLY A 303 24.04 -3.84 14.93
C GLY A 303 24.67 -5.21 15.10
N TYR A 304 24.17 -6.02 16.05
CA TYR A 304 24.60 -7.42 16.18
C TYR A 304 24.39 -8.19 14.88
N ASP A 305 23.20 -8.07 14.29
CA ASP A 305 22.85 -8.77 13.06
C ASP A 305 23.67 -8.26 11.87
N LEU A 306 23.62 -6.96 11.56
CA LEU A 306 24.28 -6.42 10.37
C LEU A 306 25.82 -6.40 10.45
N SER A 307 26.38 -6.10 11.62
CA SER A 307 27.83 -5.89 11.78
C SER A 307 28.55 -7.13 12.31
N SER A 308 28.02 -7.79 13.34
CA SER A 308 28.70 -8.93 13.97
C SER A 308 28.43 -10.26 13.26
N GLN A 309 27.21 -10.48 12.80
CA GLN A 309 26.79 -11.75 12.18
C GLN A 309 26.66 -11.64 10.65
N GLY A 310 26.47 -10.43 10.15
CA GLY A 310 26.27 -10.11 8.75
C GLY A 310 27.53 -10.23 7.90
N SER A 311 27.31 -10.03 6.60
CA SER A 311 28.36 -9.99 5.58
C SER A 311 29.14 -8.66 5.62
N ALA A 312 30.22 -8.59 4.84
CA ALA A 312 30.96 -7.34 4.66
C ALA A 312 30.09 -6.23 4.05
N THR A 313 29.08 -6.58 3.24
CA THR A 313 28.14 -5.62 2.65
C THR A 313 27.18 -5.08 3.70
N ASP A 314 26.71 -5.94 4.59
CA ASP A 314 25.82 -5.56 5.71
C ASP A 314 26.53 -4.59 6.65
N ASN A 315 27.76 -4.92 7.04
CA ASN A 315 28.57 -4.02 7.86
C ASN A 315 28.90 -2.69 7.14
N GLN A 316 29.10 -2.72 5.82
CA GLN A 316 29.31 -1.48 5.05
C GLN A 316 28.04 -0.62 5.04
N PHE A 317 26.86 -1.23 4.85
CA PHE A 317 25.58 -0.51 4.95
C PHE A 317 25.39 0.10 6.33
N PHE A 318 25.67 -0.67 7.40
CA PHE A 318 25.58 -0.19 8.77
C PHE A 318 26.47 1.04 9.03
N GLN A 319 27.72 1.03 8.54
CA GLN A 319 28.65 2.14 8.72
C GLN A 319 28.41 3.35 7.79
N ASP A 320 28.05 3.11 6.54
CA ASP A 320 27.95 4.18 5.53
C ASP A 320 26.58 4.84 5.48
N TYR A 321 25.52 4.09 5.75
CA TYR A 321 24.12 4.51 5.59
C TYR A 321 23.39 4.62 6.91
N LEU A 322 23.51 3.65 7.82
CA LEU A 322 23.02 3.86 9.19
C LEU A 322 23.96 4.74 10.01
N LYS A 323 25.19 4.97 9.55
CA LYS A 323 26.22 5.82 10.17
C LYS A 323 26.65 5.36 11.57
N ALA A 324 26.53 4.06 11.84
CA ALA A 324 26.84 3.45 13.12
C ALA A 324 28.04 2.48 13.04
N ASP A 325 28.78 2.39 14.13
CA ASP A 325 29.74 1.33 14.43
C ASP A 325 29.25 0.53 15.64
N TYR A 326 29.29 -0.79 15.51
CA TYR A 326 28.78 -1.72 16.51
C TYR A 326 29.86 -1.98 17.56
N ILE A 327 29.54 -1.70 18.84
CA ILE A 327 30.52 -1.78 19.93
C ILE A 327 30.24 -2.95 20.86
N SER A 328 28.96 -3.22 21.15
CA SER A 328 28.59 -4.35 21.99
C SER A 328 27.16 -4.80 21.79
N ASP A 329 26.95 -6.10 21.97
CA ASP A 329 25.69 -6.85 21.79
C ASP A 329 24.59 -6.41 22.76
N ALA A 330 24.97 -6.20 24.01
CA ALA A 330 24.09 -5.64 25.03
C ALA A 330 24.84 -4.57 25.79
N ALA A 331 24.52 -3.29 25.56
CA ALA A 331 25.31 -2.16 26.08
C ALA A 331 25.53 -2.26 27.60
N GLY A 332 24.46 -2.56 28.37
CA GLY A 332 24.49 -2.80 29.82
C GLY A 332 24.71 -4.25 30.25
N GLY A 333 24.93 -5.17 29.31
CA GLY A 333 24.76 -6.61 29.52
C GLY A 333 23.29 -7.02 29.35
N GLN A 334 23.04 -8.32 29.20
CA GLN A 334 21.67 -8.84 29.02
C GLN A 334 20.77 -8.37 30.17
N GLN A 335 19.65 -7.71 29.83
CA GLN A 335 18.72 -7.13 30.80
C GLN A 335 19.37 -6.15 31.81
N GLY A 336 20.50 -5.56 31.44
CA GLY A 336 21.32 -4.74 32.34
C GLY A 336 20.99 -3.25 32.33
N THR A 337 20.24 -2.77 31.34
CA THR A 337 19.77 -1.37 31.27
C THR A 337 18.41 -1.29 30.57
N TYR A 338 17.54 -0.41 31.07
CA TYR A 338 16.20 -0.14 30.54
C TYR A 338 15.91 1.37 30.42
N SER A 339 16.97 2.17 30.41
CA SER A 339 16.82 3.62 30.28
C SER A 339 18.03 4.31 29.67
N GLY A 340 17.79 5.48 29.12
CA GLY A 340 18.81 6.37 28.58
C GLY A 340 18.46 7.84 28.72
N TYR A 341 19.27 8.68 28.08
CA TYR A 341 19.12 10.13 28.05
C TYR A 341 19.70 10.69 26.75
N GLY A 342 19.17 11.84 26.34
CA GLY A 342 19.66 12.61 25.21
C GLY A 342 20.97 13.32 25.52
N VAL A 343 21.86 13.39 24.53
CA VAL A 343 23.18 14.00 24.68
C VAL A 343 23.09 15.52 24.54
N SER A 344 23.83 16.26 25.37
CA SER A 344 23.88 17.73 25.27
C SER A 344 24.40 18.21 23.92
N ASN A 345 23.77 19.26 23.38
CA ASN A 345 24.00 19.77 22.02
C ASN A 345 23.74 18.77 20.88
N SER A 346 22.94 17.73 21.11
CA SER A 346 22.43 16.84 20.06
C SER A 346 20.94 17.09 19.81
N LEU A 347 20.34 16.42 18.82
CA LEU A 347 18.90 16.56 18.53
C LEU A 347 17.99 16.19 19.73
N LEU A 348 18.46 15.35 20.65
CA LEU A 348 17.71 14.93 21.84
C LEU A 348 18.13 15.68 23.11
N ASP A 349 18.84 16.82 22.99
CA ASP A 349 19.28 17.61 24.14
C ASP A 349 18.12 17.94 25.10
N GLY A 350 18.39 17.83 26.40
CA GLY A 350 17.43 18.08 27.47
C GLY A 350 16.42 16.95 27.72
N ILE A 351 16.44 15.86 26.96
CA ILE A 351 15.57 14.70 27.22
C ILE A 351 16.25 13.77 28.22
N SER A 352 15.74 13.72 29.45
CA SER A 352 16.10 12.70 30.44
C SER A 352 15.12 11.52 30.40
N ASP A 353 15.49 10.42 31.07
CA ASP A 353 14.60 9.30 31.40
C ASP A 353 13.88 8.70 30.19
N ILE A 354 14.65 8.39 29.15
CA ILE A 354 14.16 7.61 28.00
C ILE A 354 14.08 6.16 28.47
N THR A 355 12.95 5.75 29.04
CA THR A 355 12.70 4.37 29.50
C THR A 355 12.11 3.51 28.39
N PHE A 356 12.53 2.26 28.31
CA PHE A 356 12.06 1.27 27.34
C PHE A 356 11.70 -0.05 28.01
N ASP A 357 10.79 -0.80 27.39
CA ASP A 357 10.09 -1.93 27.99
C ASP A 357 11.05 -3.06 28.42
N ASN A 358 10.79 -3.58 29.61
CA ASN A 358 11.50 -4.70 30.24
C ASN A 358 10.60 -5.96 30.29
N GLY A 359 9.67 -6.06 29.34
CA GLY A 359 8.65 -7.10 29.24
C GLY A 359 7.43 -6.89 30.13
N THR A 360 7.23 -5.69 30.69
CA THR A 360 6.12 -5.40 31.62
C THR A 360 5.18 -4.28 31.17
N HIS A 361 5.46 -3.62 30.04
CA HIS A 361 4.73 -2.47 29.53
C HIS A 361 3.97 -2.72 28.22
N GLY A 362 3.76 -3.99 27.86
CA GLY A 362 2.83 -4.40 26.81
C GLY A 362 3.44 -4.48 25.40
N THR A 363 4.76 -4.37 25.28
CA THR A 363 5.51 -4.69 24.07
C THR A 363 6.33 -5.97 24.26
N TYR A 364 7.65 -5.86 24.22
CA TYR A 364 8.59 -6.96 24.45
C TYR A 364 9.70 -6.50 25.40
N ASP A 365 10.46 -7.46 25.92
CA ASP A 365 11.59 -7.19 26.80
C ASP A 365 12.83 -6.90 25.96
N VAL A 366 13.29 -5.65 25.93
CA VAL A 366 14.51 -5.26 25.19
C VAL A 366 15.74 -5.77 25.95
N ASP A 367 16.00 -7.07 25.86
CA ASP A 367 17.00 -7.73 26.69
C ASP A 367 18.43 -7.64 26.12
N TRP A 368 18.57 -7.38 24.82
CA TRP A 368 19.85 -7.15 24.11
C TRP A 368 19.87 -5.83 23.31
N PRO A 369 19.85 -4.66 23.99
CA PRO A 369 19.99 -3.39 23.31
C PRO A 369 21.45 -3.17 22.87
N ASP A 370 21.68 -3.05 21.56
CA ASP A 370 23.00 -2.84 21.00
C ASP A 370 23.61 -1.53 21.49
N GLY A 371 24.90 -1.56 21.77
CA GLY A 371 25.70 -0.38 22.02
C GLY A 371 26.38 0.09 20.74
N ILE A 372 26.03 1.29 20.28
CA ILE A 372 26.49 1.85 19.00
C ILE A 372 27.29 3.14 19.17
N LYS A 373 28.18 3.45 18.22
CA LYS A 373 28.87 4.75 18.12
C LYS A 373 28.70 5.37 16.74
N PRO A 374 28.68 6.70 16.62
CA PRO A 374 28.62 7.34 15.32
C PRO A 374 29.93 7.19 14.54
N VAL A 375 29.83 7.06 13.23
CA VAL A 375 30.93 7.14 12.26
C VAL A 375 30.61 8.12 11.14
N ASN A 376 31.58 8.41 10.27
CA ASN A 376 31.34 9.17 9.04
C ASN A 376 30.68 10.55 9.26
N SER A 377 31.11 11.25 10.32
CA SER A 377 30.60 12.57 10.76
C SER A 377 29.19 12.56 11.35
N ALA A 378 28.61 11.39 11.64
CA ALA A 378 27.45 11.32 12.50
C ALA A 378 27.76 11.76 13.93
N GLU A 379 26.71 12.05 14.67
CA GLU A 379 26.77 12.46 16.07
C GLU A 379 26.00 11.48 16.94
N VAL A 380 26.43 11.34 18.20
CA VAL A 380 25.68 10.59 19.20
C VAL A 380 24.54 11.47 19.72
N CYS A 381 23.30 10.99 19.61
CA CYS A 381 22.13 11.72 20.09
C CYS A 381 21.58 11.16 21.40
N ALA A 382 21.85 9.89 21.72
CA ALA A 382 21.36 9.27 22.95
C ALA A 382 22.35 8.27 23.56
N LYS A 383 22.35 8.15 24.89
CA LYS A 383 23.18 7.20 25.66
C LYS A 383 22.35 6.46 26.69
N PHE A 384 22.75 5.22 26.99
CA PHE A 384 22.17 4.45 28.08
C PHE A 384 22.60 5.00 29.45
N ASN A 385 21.71 4.88 30.45
CA ASN A 385 22.05 5.06 31.85
C ASN A 385 22.88 3.86 32.34
N ASP A 386 23.78 4.12 33.28
CA ASP A 386 24.61 3.11 33.96
C ASP A 386 25.51 2.25 33.04
N VAL A 387 25.76 2.74 31.82
CA VAL A 387 26.64 2.09 30.83
C VAL A 387 27.86 2.96 30.53
N ASP A 388 29.05 2.34 30.50
CA ASP A 388 30.26 3.02 30.03
C ASP A 388 30.26 3.19 28.51
N TYR A 389 29.83 4.37 28.06
CA TYR A 389 29.81 4.74 26.65
C TYR A 389 31.13 4.51 25.91
N ALA A 390 32.27 4.70 26.59
CA ALA A 390 33.58 4.58 25.93
C ALA A 390 33.87 3.13 25.50
N THR A 391 33.45 2.15 26.29
CA THR A 391 33.75 0.72 26.04
C THR A 391 32.54 -0.07 25.53
N ARG A 392 31.33 0.45 25.70
CA ARG A 392 30.08 -0.25 25.35
C ARG A 392 29.24 0.43 24.30
N GLY A 393 29.44 1.72 24.00
CA GLY A 393 28.61 2.46 23.05
C GLY A 393 27.37 3.11 23.68
N GLY A 394 26.60 3.80 22.85
CA GLY A 394 25.39 4.56 23.20
C GLY A 394 24.13 3.96 22.58
N MET A 395 23.02 4.69 22.73
CA MET A 395 21.67 4.24 22.38
C MET A 395 21.18 4.82 21.05
N GLY A 396 21.70 5.97 20.63
CA GLY A 396 21.20 6.63 19.43
C GLY A 396 22.22 7.50 18.74
N ILE A 397 22.12 7.57 17.43
CA ILE A 397 22.94 8.41 16.57
C ILE A 397 22.07 9.18 15.57
N SER A 398 22.65 10.23 15.00
CA SER A 398 22.03 11.04 13.97
C SER A 398 23.03 11.58 12.97
N TYR A 399 22.58 11.77 11.75
CA TYR A 399 23.38 12.37 10.69
C TYR A 399 22.51 13.06 9.65
N THR A 400 23.02 14.16 9.12
CA THR A 400 22.50 14.85 7.93
C THR A 400 23.65 15.21 7.02
N GLY A 401 23.50 14.96 5.73
CA GLY A 401 24.54 15.20 4.74
C GLY A 401 24.42 14.24 3.56
N THR A 402 25.49 14.15 2.78
CA THR A 402 25.52 13.32 1.58
C THR A 402 25.74 11.84 1.90
N PHE A 403 25.02 10.98 1.19
CA PHE A 403 25.22 9.53 1.20
C PHE A 403 25.84 9.06 -0.11
N GLY A 404 26.65 7.99 -0.02
CA GLY A 404 27.35 7.41 -1.16
C GLY A 404 28.05 8.46 -2.05
N ASN A 405 27.64 8.52 -3.32
CA ASN A 405 28.17 9.50 -4.28
C ASN A 405 27.20 10.66 -4.58
N SER A 406 26.10 10.76 -3.84
CA SER A 406 25.09 11.79 -4.08
C SER A 406 25.56 13.18 -3.67
N SER A 407 25.03 14.20 -4.36
CA SER A 407 25.14 15.60 -3.96
C SER A 407 23.97 16.09 -3.11
N GLU A 408 22.89 15.30 -3.01
CA GLU A 408 21.73 15.65 -2.19
C GLU A 408 22.00 15.32 -0.73
N ASN A 409 21.51 16.18 0.17
CA ASN A 409 21.55 15.91 1.59
C ASN A 409 20.34 15.07 1.98
N GLY A 410 20.59 13.87 2.51
CA GLY A 410 19.62 13.08 3.23
C GLY A 410 19.88 13.12 4.74
N GLY A 411 19.16 12.31 5.51
CA GLY A 411 19.49 12.12 6.92
C GLY A 411 19.02 10.81 7.50
N VAL A 412 19.64 10.45 8.62
CA VAL A 412 19.29 9.26 9.38
C VAL A 412 19.25 9.59 10.87
N VAL A 413 18.23 9.08 11.56
CA VAL A 413 18.22 8.90 13.01
C VAL A 413 18.05 7.42 13.29
N PHE A 414 18.99 6.85 14.04
CA PHE A 414 18.98 5.44 14.42
C PHE A 414 19.00 5.30 15.93
N LEU A 415 18.01 4.59 16.48
CA LEU A 415 17.95 4.15 17.88
C LEU A 415 18.16 2.64 17.97
N SER A 416 19.10 2.19 18.82
CA SER A 416 19.39 0.77 19.05
C SER A 416 18.44 0.10 20.06
N VAL A 417 17.24 0.67 20.20
CA VAL A 417 16.10 0.15 20.94
C VAL A 417 14.84 0.41 20.12
N GLY A 418 13.88 -0.51 20.14
CA GLY A 418 12.62 -0.32 19.44
C GLY A 418 11.84 0.88 19.98
N PHE A 419 11.46 1.82 19.11
CA PHE A 419 10.72 3.02 19.51
C PHE A 419 9.32 2.67 20.06
N GLU A 420 8.74 1.56 19.61
CA GLU A 420 7.52 0.96 20.16
C GLU A 420 7.64 0.56 21.63
N THR A 421 8.84 0.30 22.13
CA THR A 421 9.07 -0.10 23.52
C THR A 421 9.19 1.07 24.48
N ILE A 422 9.36 2.30 23.96
CA ILE A 422 9.58 3.48 24.79
C ILE A 422 8.30 3.86 25.54
N TYR A 423 8.41 4.03 26.86
CA TYR A 423 7.29 4.41 27.72
C TYR A 423 7.73 5.52 28.71
N PRO A 424 6.79 6.27 29.32
CA PRO A 424 5.38 6.37 28.94
C PRO A 424 5.20 6.96 27.53
N GLU A 425 3.99 6.89 26.99
CA GLU A 425 3.63 7.45 25.67
C GLU A 425 4.14 8.89 25.48
N SER A 426 4.02 9.75 26.49
CA SER A 426 4.52 11.13 26.42
C SER A 426 6.03 11.25 26.18
N LYS A 427 6.82 10.23 26.56
CA LYS A 427 8.26 10.19 26.26
C LYS A 427 8.49 9.86 24.79
N ARG A 428 7.70 8.93 24.26
CA ARG A 428 7.69 8.55 22.85
C ARG A 428 7.34 9.75 21.96
N ASP A 429 6.29 10.49 22.32
CA ASP A 429 5.87 11.71 21.62
C ASP A 429 6.97 12.78 21.63
N GLN A 430 7.61 12.98 22.79
CA GLN A 430 8.70 13.94 22.94
C GLN A 430 9.91 13.59 22.04
N LEU A 431 10.23 12.30 21.90
CA LEU A 431 11.31 11.87 21.03
C LEU A 431 10.96 12.11 19.56
N LEU A 432 9.75 11.73 19.13
CA LEU A 432 9.35 11.93 17.74
C LEU A 432 9.28 13.42 17.37
N ASP A 433 8.79 14.28 18.27
CA ASP A 433 8.84 15.74 18.08
C ASP A 433 10.25 16.23 17.77
N ARG A 434 11.26 15.76 18.52
CA ARG A 434 12.67 16.12 18.26
C ARG A 434 13.21 15.56 16.95
N ILE A 435 12.82 14.33 16.59
CA ILE A 435 13.26 13.67 15.36
C ILE A 435 12.68 14.40 14.14
N LEU A 436 11.38 14.73 14.16
CA LEU A 436 10.73 15.45 13.07
C LEU A 436 11.21 16.90 13.00
N ASN A 437 11.43 17.57 14.14
CA ASN A 437 12.04 18.90 14.14
C ASN A 437 13.46 18.89 13.55
N PHE A 438 14.26 17.85 13.82
CA PHE A 438 15.59 17.70 13.21
C PHE A 438 15.52 17.57 11.69
N TYR A 439 14.56 16.80 11.15
CA TYR A 439 14.27 16.78 9.72
C TYR A 439 13.90 18.17 9.18
N GLU A 440 12.97 18.87 9.84
CA GLU A 440 12.50 20.18 9.39
C GLU A 440 13.61 21.25 9.42
N THR A 441 14.48 21.26 10.43
CA THR A 441 15.52 22.28 10.55
C THR A 441 16.74 22.01 9.68
N GLU A 442 17.15 20.75 9.55
CA GLU A 442 18.43 20.40 8.90
C GLU A 442 18.28 19.99 7.42
N LEU A 443 17.10 19.49 7.00
CA LEU A 443 16.90 19.00 5.64
C LEU A 443 15.83 19.76 4.86
N SER A 444 14.65 20.01 5.44
CA SER A 444 13.58 20.75 4.74
C SER A 444 14.00 22.16 4.34
N ILE A 445 14.82 22.84 5.16
CA ILE A 445 15.31 24.19 4.88
C ILE A 445 16.45 24.18 3.85
N VAL A 446 17.28 23.15 3.81
CA VAL A 446 18.48 23.07 2.95
C VAL A 446 18.12 22.66 1.52
N ASN A 447 17.13 21.79 1.34
CA ASN A 447 16.69 21.29 0.03
C ASN A 447 15.77 22.27 -0.73
N ASN A 448 15.45 23.44 -0.15
CA ASN A 448 14.62 24.48 -0.78
C ASN A 448 15.34 25.30 -1.89
N SER A 449 16.45 24.79 -2.43
CA SER A 449 17.23 25.46 -3.51
C SER A 449 16.94 24.91 -4.91
N HIS A 450 16.17 23.84 -5.05
CA HIS A 450 15.90 23.21 -6.35
C HIS A 450 14.42 23.28 -6.71
N VAL A 451 14.11 24.18 -7.65
CA VAL A 451 12.87 24.29 -8.44
C VAL A 451 11.60 23.95 -7.65
N SER A 452 11.03 24.97 -7.01
CA SER A 452 9.64 24.92 -6.54
C SER A 452 8.75 24.43 -7.68
N LEU A 453 8.17 23.24 -7.52
CA LEU A 453 6.98 22.83 -8.28
C LEU A 453 5.95 23.96 -8.18
N PRO A 454 5.15 24.22 -9.24
CA PRO A 454 4.26 25.36 -9.26
C PRO A 454 3.36 25.36 -8.04
N GLU A 455 3.36 26.46 -7.29
CA GLU A 455 2.46 26.66 -6.15
C GLU A 455 1.01 26.48 -6.65
N GLU A 456 0.36 25.39 -6.26
CA GLU A 456 -0.95 25.03 -6.80
C GLU A 456 -2.05 25.88 -6.14
N VAL A 457 -2.98 26.34 -6.99
CA VAL A 457 -4.26 26.91 -6.57
C VAL A 457 -5.36 26.04 -7.18
N SER A 458 -6.29 25.54 -6.37
CA SER A 458 -7.35 24.64 -6.85
C SER A 458 -8.72 25.01 -6.30
N ILE A 459 -9.73 24.97 -7.17
CA ILE A 459 -11.13 25.19 -6.80
C ILE A 459 -11.67 23.91 -6.14
N HIS A 460 -11.88 23.99 -4.83
CA HIS A 460 -12.39 22.91 -3.99
C HIS A 460 -13.91 22.76 -4.11
N ALA A 461 -14.65 23.88 -4.06
CA ALA A 461 -16.10 23.85 -4.14
C ALA A 461 -16.70 25.13 -4.75
N LEU A 462 -17.86 24.97 -5.40
CA LEU A 462 -18.68 26.06 -5.93
C LEU A 462 -20.15 25.77 -5.62
N TYR A 463 -20.73 26.45 -4.64
CA TYR A 463 -22.08 26.15 -4.18
C TYR A 463 -22.89 27.40 -3.78
N PRO A 464 -24.21 27.41 -4.03
CA PRO A 464 -24.92 26.46 -4.90
C PRO A 464 -24.54 26.68 -6.38
N ASN A 465 -24.32 25.61 -7.14
CA ASN A 465 -24.15 25.67 -8.59
C ASN A 465 -24.99 24.55 -9.23
N PRO A 466 -26.10 24.85 -9.92
CA PRO A 466 -26.56 26.18 -10.35
C PRO A 466 -26.96 27.13 -9.21
N THR A 467 -26.76 28.44 -9.41
CA THR A 467 -27.17 29.51 -8.48
C THR A 467 -28.29 30.37 -9.06
N ASN A 468 -29.16 30.91 -8.19
CA ASN A 468 -30.17 31.91 -8.55
C ASN A 468 -29.86 33.33 -8.06
N SER A 469 -28.83 33.51 -7.23
CA SER A 469 -28.57 34.78 -6.54
C SER A 469 -27.11 34.95 -6.12
N SER A 470 -26.53 33.97 -5.41
CA SER A 470 -25.15 34.02 -4.94
C SER A 470 -24.44 32.67 -5.06
N LEU A 471 -23.13 32.69 -5.17
CA LEU A 471 -22.26 31.51 -5.26
C LEU A 471 -21.09 31.67 -4.30
N THR A 472 -20.83 30.66 -3.50
CA THR A 472 -19.63 30.56 -2.68
C THR A 472 -18.57 29.75 -3.42
N LEU A 473 -17.41 30.34 -3.64
CA LEU A 473 -16.18 29.68 -4.07
C LEU A 473 -15.36 29.34 -2.83
N GLU A 474 -15.00 28.06 -2.69
CA GLU A 474 -13.93 27.62 -1.81
C GLU A 474 -12.75 27.16 -2.66
N PHE A 475 -11.55 27.66 -2.35
CA PHE A 475 -10.34 27.26 -3.02
C PHE A 475 -9.21 27.03 -2.04
N LEU A 476 -8.30 26.13 -2.41
CA LEU A 476 -7.13 25.75 -1.63
C LEU A 476 -5.89 26.31 -2.31
N THR A 477 -4.91 26.68 -1.50
CA THR A 477 -3.62 27.15 -2.01
C THR A 477 -2.50 26.85 -1.02
N ASP A 478 -1.38 26.38 -1.54
CA ASP A 478 -0.15 26.18 -0.77
C ASP A 478 0.73 27.44 -0.74
N LEU A 479 0.18 28.57 -1.18
CA LEU A 479 0.85 29.86 -1.23
C LEU A 479 0.94 30.50 0.15
N ASN A 480 2.16 30.59 0.67
CA ASN A 480 2.44 31.20 1.97
C ASN A 480 2.31 32.73 1.95
N ASN A 481 2.45 33.39 0.79
CA ASN A 481 2.20 34.83 0.58
C ASN A 481 1.90 35.11 -0.90
N GLY A 482 0.79 35.78 -1.22
CA GLY A 482 0.46 36.12 -2.62
C GLY A 482 -0.93 36.72 -2.81
N VAL A 483 -1.33 36.87 -4.08
CA VAL A 483 -2.67 37.32 -4.48
C VAL A 483 -3.23 36.33 -5.50
N ALA A 484 -4.38 35.72 -5.20
CA ALA A 484 -5.14 34.96 -6.18
C ALA A 484 -6.17 35.86 -6.85
N GLN A 485 -6.21 35.84 -8.18
CA GLN A 485 -7.24 36.52 -8.95
C GLN A 485 -8.37 35.56 -9.28
N ILE A 486 -9.60 35.94 -8.95
CA ILE A 486 -10.80 35.26 -9.39
C ILE A 486 -11.44 36.12 -10.47
N ALA A 487 -11.70 35.52 -11.63
CA ALA A 487 -12.48 36.15 -12.68
C ALA A 487 -13.67 35.29 -13.08
N ILE A 488 -14.79 35.93 -13.39
CA ILE A 488 -15.96 35.31 -14.00
C ILE A 488 -16.06 35.87 -15.41
N ILE A 489 -16.14 34.99 -16.40
CA ILE A 489 -16.26 35.34 -17.81
C ILE A 489 -17.52 34.69 -18.41
N ASP A 490 -18.13 35.35 -19.38
CA ASP A 490 -19.22 34.75 -20.15
C ASP A 490 -18.70 33.83 -21.27
N ILE A 491 -19.60 33.09 -21.94
CA ILE A 491 -19.24 32.19 -23.05
C ILE A 491 -18.62 32.88 -24.27
N LEU A 492 -18.67 34.21 -24.34
CA LEU A 492 -18.01 35.01 -25.38
C LEU A 492 -16.63 35.51 -24.93
N GLY A 493 -16.17 35.10 -23.74
CA GLY A 493 -14.89 35.49 -23.14
C GLY A 493 -14.88 36.89 -22.54
N ARG A 494 -16.04 37.53 -22.35
CA ARG A 494 -16.11 38.87 -21.74
C ARG A 494 -16.01 38.76 -20.22
N HIS A 495 -15.14 39.56 -19.61
CA HIS A 495 -15.03 39.66 -18.16
C HIS A 495 -16.30 40.27 -17.56
N VAL A 496 -16.84 39.58 -16.56
CA VAL A 496 -18.07 39.92 -15.85
C VAL A 496 -17.76 40.42 -14.44
N LYS A 497 -16.89 39.71 -13.73
CA LYS A 497 -16.45 40.05 -12.37
C LYS A 497 -14.98 39.72 -12.26
N THR A 498 -14.18 40.60 -11.67
CA THR A 498 -12.81 40.28 -11.26
C THR A 498 -12.55 40.73 -9.82
N VAL A 499 -11.91 39.88 -9.02
CA VAL A 499 -11.48 40.21 -7.66
C VAL A 499 -10.12 39.61 -7.36
N ASP A 500 -9.31 40.36 -6.62
CA ASP A 500 -8.01 39.91 -6.12
C ASP A 500 -8.15 39.58 -4.62
N ILE A 501 -7.79 38.35 -4.24
CA ILE A 501 -7.84 37.84 -2.87
C ILE A 501 -6.42 37.72 -2.32
N SER A 502 -6.13 38.41 -1.22
CA SER A 502 -4.86 38.26 -0.53
C SER A 502 -4.77 36.90 0.15
N LEU A 503 -3.70 36.17 -0.13
CA LEU A 503 -3.40 34.85 0.42
C LEU A 503 -2.52 35.04 1.67
N ALA A 504 -3.16 35.26 2.81
CA ALA A 504 -2.49 35.58 4.08
C ALA A 504 -1.96 34.31 4.80
N GLY A 505 -1.26 33.42 4.08
CA GLY A 505 -0.70 32.17 4.62
C GLY A 505 -1.75 31.17 5.14
N THR A 506 -2.99 31.26 4.66
CA THR A 506 -4.07 30.33 5.04
C THR A 506 -4.30 29.34 3.90
N TYR A 507 -4.28 28.04 4.19
CA TYR A 507 -4.46 27.00 3.16
C TYR A 507 -5.82 27.07 2.44
N LYS A 508 -6.89 27.47 3.16
CA LYS A 508 -8.26 27.51 2.65
C LYS A 508 -8.79 28.94 2.58
N HIS A 509 -9.36 29.28 1.42
CA HIS A 509 -10.00 30.58 1.18
C HIS A 509 -11.46 30.42 0.75
N THR A 510 -12.26 31.42 1.11
CA THR A 510 -13.68 31.50 0.73
C THR A 510 -13.99 32.86 0.15
N TRP A 511 -14.64 32.87 -1.01
CA TRP A 511 -15.14 34.08 -1.65
C TRP A 511 -16.60 33.91 -2.04
N VAL A 512 -17.44 34.89 -1.71
CA VAL A 512 -18.87 34.89 -2.04
C VAL A 512 -19.13 35.88 -3.17
N TRP A 513 -19.61 35.37 -4.28
CA TRP A 513 -20.11 36.15 -5.40
C TRP A 513 -21.62 36.39 -5.26
N ASN A 514 -22.06 37.63 -5.46
CA ASN A 514 -23.46 38.06 -5.33
C ASN A 514 -24.24 38.02 -6.66
N GLY A 515 -23.73 37.34 -7.69
CA GLY A 515 -24.41 37.20 -8.98
C GLY A 515 -24.48 38.48 -9.83
N MET A 516 -23.70 39.52 -9.48
CA MET A 516 -23.64 40.79 -10.20
C MET A 516 -22.30 40.96 -10.94
N ASP A 517 -22.31 41.78 -11.99
CA ASP A 517 -21.09 42.20 -12.69
C ASP A 517 -20.31 43.29 -11.92
N ASP A 518 -19.17 43.73 -12.46
CA ASP A 518 -18.36 44.81 -11.86
C ASP A 518 -19.04 46.19 -11.81
N HIS A 519 -20.18 46.36 -12.48
CA HIS A 519 -20.98 47.57 -12.45
C HIS A 519 -22.25 47.40 -11.59
N ASN A 520 -22.31 46.37 -10.74
CA ASN A 520 -23.47 46.00 -9.91
C ASN A 520 -24.75 45.76 -10.72
N ARG A 521 -24.62 45.30 -11.97
CA ARG A 521 -25.75 44.92 -12.80
C ARG A 521 -26.01 43.43 -12.70
N GLU A 522 -27.28 43.12 -12.78
CA GLU A 522 -27.78 41.76 -12.81
C GLU A 522 -27.40 41.03 -14.10
N LEU A 523 -26.96 39.78 -13.95
CA LEU A 523 -26.59 38.93 -15.08
C LEU A 523 -27.78 38.15 -15.66
N PRO A 524 -27.81 37.89 -16.98
CA PRO A 524 -28.76 36.96 -17.59
C PRO A 524 -28.62 35.52 -17.07
N THR A 525 -29.70 34.74 -17.17
CA THR A 525 -29.65 33.28 -17.06
C THR A 525 -28.71 32.71 -18.11
N GLY A 526 -27.75 31.88 -17.71
CA GLY A 526 -26.74 31.38 -18.63
C GLY A 526 -25.59 30.64 -17.97
N ILE A 527 -24.65 30.21 -18.82
CA ILE A 527 -23.40 29.58 -18.42
C ILE A 527 -22.31 30.64 -18.36
N TYR A 528 -21.53 30.61 -17.30
CA TYR A 528 -20.35 31.42 -17.05
C TYR A 528 -19.18 30.50 -16.71
N ILE A 529 -17.96 31.02 -16.86
CA ILE A 529 -16.74 30.33 -16.51
C ILE A 529 -16.08 31.13 -15.39
N LEU A 530 -15.81 30.48 -14.26
CA LEU A 530 -15.01 31.04 -13.18
C LEU A 530 -13.57 30.53 -13.33
N THR A 531 -12.63 31.45 -13.37
CA THR A 531 -11.19 31.19 -13.41
C THR A 531 -10.56 31.67 -12.12
N LEU A 532 -9.76 30.82 -11.50
CA LEU A 532 -8.91 31.13 -10.36
C LEU A 532 -7.46 31.08 -10.84
N THR A 533 -6.74 32.19 -10.70
CA THR A 533 -5.37 32.33 -11.19
C THR A 533 -4.47 32.77 -10.05
N SER A 534 -3.35 32.06 -9.87
CA SER A 534 -2.29 32.47 -8.96
C SER A 534 -0.93 32.11 -9.54
N GLY A 535 -0.03 33.09 -9.69
CA GLY A 535 1.25 32.87 -10.36
C GLY A 535 1.09 32.31 -11.78
N GLN A 536 1.55 31.07 -12.01
CA GLN A 536 1.44 30.37 -13.29
C GLN A 536 0.28 29.34 -13.33
N THR A 537 -0.42 29.10 -12.22
CA THR A 537 -1.50 28.12 -12.14
C THR A 537 -2.86 28.76 -12.41
N ILE A 538 -3.69 28.06 -13.18
CA ILE A 538 -5.06 28.47 -13.51
C ILE A 538 -5.98 27.27 -13.32
N ASP A 539 -6.93 27.35 -12.41
CA ASP A 539 -8.05 26.40 -12.32
C ASP A 539 -9.35 27.06 -12.81
N THR A 540 -10.18 26.28 -13.48
CA THR A 540 -11.38 26.76 -14.16
C THR A 540 -12.58 25.88 -13.88
N ARG A 541 -13.73 26.49 -13.62
CA ARG A 541 -15.00 25.78 -13.41
C ARG A 541 -16.16 26.47 -14.09
N LYS A 542 -17.11 25.65 -14.55
CA LYS A 542 -18.39 26.12 -15.10
C LYS A 542 -19.31 26.57 -13.97
N VAL A 543 -19.91 27.75 -14.11
CA VAL A 543 -20.96 28.29 -13.22
C VAL A 543 -22.25 28.44 -14.02
N THR A 544 -23.37 27.98 -13.46
CA THR A 544 -24.69 28.13 -14.08
C THR A 544 -25.54 29.09 -13.26
N VAL A 545 -25.97 30.19 -13.88
CA VAL A 545 -26.86 31.19 -13.25
C VAL A 545 -28.28 30.99 -13.79
N LEU A 546 -29.25 30.86 -12.88
CA LEU A 546 -30.67 30.64 -13.15
C LEU A 546 -31.51 31.76 -12.53
N LYS A 547 -32.01 32.68 -13.34
CA LYS A 547 -33.00 33.68 -12.95
C LYS A 547 -34.39 33.37 -13.47
#